data_AF-A0A3N5FFJ6-F1
#
_entry.id   AF-A0A3N5FFJ6-F1
#
_cell.length_a   1.000
_cell.length_b   1.000
_cell.length_c   1.000
_cell.angle_alpha   90.00
_cell.angle_beta   90.00
_cell.angle_gamma   90.00
#
_symmetry.space_group_name_H-M   'P 1'
#
loop_
_entity.id
_entity.type
_entity.pdbx_description
1 polymer ?
#
loop_
_entity_poly.entity_id
_entity_poly.type
_entity_poly.pdbx_seq_one_letter_code
_entity_poly.pdbx_strand_id
1 'polypeptide(L)'
;MGIFKSSEEKRIERDIEVRKGVNSLKRNIRDLAKHEGSYIIKAKKAKKIGDQSQYDFLKRQLKKTAAQKRMRERQLLSIETAVQIKNQAESDADFAKSMGSVAKAVSEVYGSVDFAKTQKNFEKAMMQAETLQQQMEIFLEMTQEHVMAGDVEGEDQVVTDAEIDRMLDEEVVREEGGTLDKEIEKGLKDIQDELDRER
;
A
#
# COMPACT_ATOMS: atom_id res chain seq x y z
N MET A 1 40.19 7.96 -8.13
CA MET A 1 38.74 7.78 -7.90
C MET A 1 38.37 8.66 -6.71
N GLY A 2 37.59 9.71 -6.96
CA GLY A 2 37.18 10.64 -5.90
C GLY A 2 36.37 9.90 -4.84
N ILE A 3 36.77 10.04 -3.59
CA ILE A 3 36.28 9.27 -2.44
C ILE A 3 34.83 9.69 -2.03
N PHE A 4 34.15 10.55 -2.81
CA PHE A 4 32.84 11.12 -2.46
C PHE A 4 31.86 11.19 -3.65
N LYS A 5 30.64 10.68 -3.43
CA LYS A 5 29.50 10.73 -4.38
C LYS A 5 28.88 12.14 -4.47
N SER A 6 28.34 12.51 -5.63
CA SER A 6 27.63 13.77 -5.85
C SER A 6 26.27 13.83 -5.13
N SER A 7 25.72 15.04 -4.91
CA SER A 7 24.40 15.22 -4.30
C SER A 7 23.28 14.56 -5.10
N GLU A 8 23.43 14.55 -6.41
CA GLU A 8 22.53 13.92 -7.36
C GLU A 8 22.63 12.39 -7.32
N GLU A 9 23.84 11.84 -7.28
CA GLU A 9 24.06 10.39 -7.09
C GLU A 9 23.44 9.89 -5.79
N LYS A 10 23.56 10.67 -4.70
CA LYS A 10 22.93 10.37 -3.40
C LYS A 10 21.41 10.51 -3.41
N ARG A 11 20.82 11.38 -4.25
CA ARG A 11 19.35 11.47 -4.41
C ARG A 11 18.83 10.23 -5.13
N ILE A 12 19.49 9.86 -6.21
CA ILE A 12 19.14 8.68 -7.02
C ILE A 12 19.24 7.39 -6.20
N GLU A 13 20.30 7.22 -5.41
CA GLU A 13 20.46 6.05 -4.54
C GLU A 13 19.34 5.94 -3.50
N ARG A 14 18.94 7.06 -2.88
CA ARG A 14 17.81 7.09 -1.93
C ARG A 14 16.49 6.75 -2.59
N ASP A 15 16.23 7.27 -3.78
CA ASP A 15 15.01 6.96 -4.54
C ASP A 15 14.97 5.48 -4.95
N ILE A 16 16.12 4.89 -5.27
CA ILE A 16 16.25 3.45 -5.55
C ILE A 16 15.87 2.62 -4.30
N GLU A 17 16.40 2.97 -3.12
CA GLU A 17 16.10 2.25 -1.88
C GLU A 17 14.63 2.33 -1.49
N VAL A 18 14.01 3.51 -1.63
CA VAL A 18 12.57 3.69 -1.43
C VAL A 18 11.76 2.79 -2.36
N ARG A 19 12.13 2.75 -3.65
CA ARG A 19 11.47 1.88 -4.64
C ARG A 19 11.64 0.40 -4.30
N LYS A 20 12.82 -0.02 -3.85
CA LYS A 20 13.05 -1.40 -3.38
C LYS A 20 12.16 -1.72 -2.19
N GLY A 21 12.04 -0.82 -1.21
CA GLY A 21 11.16 -0.98 -0.05
C GLY A 21 9.70 -1.16 -0.44
N VAL A 22 9.19 -0.27 -1.31
CA VAL A 22 7.82 -0.34 -1.87
C VAL A 22 7.57 -1.67 -2.59
N ASN A 23 8.51 -2.09 -3.43
CA ASN A 23 8.39 -3.35 -4.18
C ASN A 23 8.41 -4.57 -3.25
N SER A 24 9.22 -4.54 -2.20
CA SER A 24 9.26 -5.57 -1.18
C SER A 24 7.92 -5.67 -0.44
N LEU A 25 7.33 -4.55 -0.01
CA LEU A 25 6.01 -4.53 0.64
C LEU A 25 4.92 -5.06 -0.27
N LYS A 26 4.89 -4.64 -1.54
CA LYS A 26 3.95 -5.16 -2.56
C LYS A 26 4.06 -6.67 -2.74
N ARG A 27 5.28 -7.21 -2.72
CA ARG A 27 5.51 -8.65 -2.77
C ARG A 27 4.98 -9.36 -1.52
N ASN A 28 5.30 -8.85 -0.34
CA ASN A 28 4.83 -9.43 0.93
C ASN A 28 3.30 -9.46 1.01
N ILE A 29 2.62 -8.38 0.62
CA ILE A 29 1.14 -8.32 0.57
C ILE A 29 0.59 -9.42 -0.35
N ARG A 30 1.18 -9.60 -1.53
CA ARG A 30 0.78 -10.64 -2.47
C ARG A 30 0.97 -12.04 -1.91
N ASP A 31 2.08 -12.28 -1.22
CA ASP A 31 2.36 -13.59 -0.63
C ASP A 31 1.44 -13.88 0.57
N LEU A 32 1.14 -12.88 1.41
CA LEU A 32 0.12 -12.99 2.46
C LEU A 32 -1.27 -13.29 1.90
N ALA A 33 -1.68 -12.66 0.80
CA ALA A 33 -2.95 -12.96 0.13
C ALA A 33 -3.04 -14.40 -0.39
N LYS A 34 -1.93 -14.95 -0.91
CA LYS A 34 -1.88 -16.37 -1.29
C LYS A 34 -2.00 -17.29 -0.07
N HIS A 35 -1.37 -16.92 1.04
CA HIS A 35 -1.45 -17.69 2.28
C HIS A 35 -2.87 -17.70 2.83
N GLU A 36 -3.58 -16.56 2.83
CA GLU A 36 -5.01 -16.48 3.16
C GLU A 36 -5.83 -17.47 2.36
N GLY A 37 -5.71 -17.46 1.03
CA GLY A 37 -6.42 -18.39 0.15
C GLY A 37 -6.09 -19.86 0.47
N SER A 38 -4.83 -20.18 0.75
CA SER A 38 -4.43 -21.53 1.15
C SER A 38 -5.05 -21.95 2.49
N TYR A 39 -5.10 -21.05 3.48
CA TYR A 39 -5.73 -21.33 4.77
C TYR A 39 -7.22 -21.53 4.65
N ILE A 40 -7.92 -20.76 3.81
CA ILE A 40 -9.35 -20.93 3.54
C ILE A 40 -9.64 -22.32 2.98
N ILE A 41 -8.91 -22.74 1.93
CA ILE A 41 -9.09 -24.07 1.32
C ILE A 41 -8.87 -25.18 2.36
N LYS A 42 -7.80 -25.06 3.18
CA LYS A 42 -7.50 -26.03 4.24
C LYS A 42 -8.57 -26.05 5.33
N ALA A 43 -9.09 -24.88 5.73
CA ALA A 43 -10.13 -24.76 6.75
C ALA A 43 -11.43 -25.41 6.28
N LYS A 44 -11.84 -25.17 5.03
CA LYS A 44 -13.00 -25.84 4.41
C LYS A 44 -12.84 -27.36 4.44
N LYS A 45 -11.65 -27.86 4.10
CA LYS A 45 -11.37 -29.31 4.15
C LYS A 45 -11.45 -29.86 5.57
N ALA A 46 -10.87 -29.17 6.56
CA ALA A 46 -10.94 -29.55 7.97
C ALA A 46 -12.40 -29.63 8.48
N LYS A 47 -13.23 -28.64 8.12
CA LYS A 47 -14.67 -28.63 8.42
C LYS A 47 -15.40 -29.82 7.78
N LYS A 48 -15.11 -30.14 6.52
CA LYS A 48 -15.72 -31.28 5.79
C LYS A 48 -15.40 -32.64 6.42
N ILE A 49 -14.20 -32.81 6.97
CA ILE A 49 -13.79 -34.08 7.62
C ILE A 49 -14.13 -34.14 9.12
N GLY A 50 -14.75 -33.10 9.68
CA GLY A 50 -15.11 -33.02 11.09
C GLY A 50 -13.93 -32.80 12.04
N ASP A 51 -12.76 -32.38 11.53
CA ASP A 51 -11.58 -32.08 12.37
C ASP A 51 -11.66 -30.65 12.91
N GLN A 52 -12.41 -30.50 14.00
CA GLN A 52 -12.67 -29.21 14.63
C GLN A 52 -11.40 -28.53 15.16
N SER A 53 -10.48 -29.31 15.74
CA SER A 53 -9.21 -28.76 16.27
C SER A 53 -8.38 -28.12 15.15
N GLN A 54 -8.26 -28.80 14.01
CA GLN A 54 -7.54 -28.28 12.86
C GLN A 54 -8.27 -27.10 12.21
N TYR A 55 -9.60 -27.14 12.16
CA TYR A 55 -10.42 -26.02 11.68
C TYR A 55 -10.20 -24.75 12.52
N ASP A 56 -10.27 -24.85 13.85
CA ASP A 56 -10.07 -23.72 14.76
C ASP A 56 -8.64 -23.17 14.69
N PHE A 57 -7.64 -24.04 14.55
CA PHE A 57 -6.26 -23.63 14.32
C PHE A 57 -6.13 -22.82 13.02
N LEU A 58 -6.71 -23.31 11.93
CA LEU A 58 -6.65 -22.64 10.62
C LEU A 58 -7.40 -21.30 10.63
N LYS A 59 -8.53 -21.19 11.35
CA LYS A 59 -9.22 -19.90 11.58
C LYS A 59 -8.29 -18.90 12.27
N ARG A 60 -7.59 -19.30 13.34
CA ARG A 60 -6.62 -18.42 14.02
C ARG A 60 -5.47 -18.00 13.12
N GLN A 61 -4.94 -18.90 12.29
CA GLN A 61 -3.87 -18.56 11.34
C GLN A 61 -4.33 -17.62 10.24
N LEU A 62 -5.54 -17.83 9.72
CA LEU A 62 -6.16 -16.94 8.75
C LEU A 62 -6.34 -15.53 9.33
N LYS A 63 -6.83 -15.43 10.57
CA LYS A 63 -6.97 -14.17 11.30
C LYS A 63 -5.66 -13.42 11.45
N LYS A 64 -4.59 -14.11 11.85
CA LYS A 64 -3.24 -13.53 11.95
C LYS A 64 -2.70 -13.06 10.61
N THR A 65 -2.87 -13.87 9.56
CA THR A 65 -2.40 -13.55 8.21
C THR A 65 -3.11 -12.32 7.66
N ALA A 66 -4.42 -12.23 7.87
CA ALA A 66 -5.24 -11.09 7.45
C ALA A 66 -4.86 -9.80 8.20
N ALA A 67 -4.62 -9.88 9.51
CA ALA A 67 -4.13 -8.74 10.28
C ALA A 67 -2.75 -8.26 9.78
N GLN A 68 -1.85 -9.20 9.48
CA GLN A 68 -0.54 -8.89 8.92
C GLN A 68 -0.62 -8.24 7.55
N LYS A 69 -1.48 -8.75 6.66
CA LYS A 69 -1.69 -8.18 5.32
C LYS A 69 -2.20 -6.75 5.40
N ARG A 70 -3.25 -6.50 6.19
CA ARG A 70 -3.80 -5.16 6.45
C ARG A 70 -2.73 -4.21 7.01
N MET A 71 -1.86 -4.70 7.89
CA MET A 71 -0.73 -3.92 8.41
C MET A 71 0.29 -3.56 7.33
N ARG A 72 0.65 -4.49 6.42
CA ARG A 72 1.59 -4.21 5.33
C ARG A 72 1.02 -3.26 4.29
N GLU A 73 -0.27 -3.37 3.99
CA GLU A 73 -0.99 -2.44 3.11
C GLU A 73 -0.96 -1.02 3.69
N ARG A 74 -1.19 -0.86 5.00
CA ARG A 74 -1.05 0.43 5.69
C ARG A 74 0.36 1.00 5.62
N GLN A 75 1.38 0.18 5.86
CA GLN A 75 2.78 0.60 5.76
C GLN A 75 3.16 1.05 4.35
N LEU A 76 2.67 0.33 3.33
CA LEU A 76 2.90 0.70 1.94
C LEU A 76 2.28 2.07 1.63
N LEU A 77 1.04 2.29 2.06
CA LEU A 77 0.34 3.56 1.89
C LEU A 77 1.08 4.72 2.57
N SER A 78 1.57 4.52 3.80
CA SER A 78 2.39 5.52 4.49
C SER A 78 3.63 5.86 3.68
N ILE A 79 4.38 4.86 3.21
CA ILE A 79 5.62 5.11 2.46
C ILE A 79 5.36 5.84 1.14
N GLU A 80 4.35 5.43 0.38
CA GLU A 80 3.98 6.12 -0.87
C GLU A 80 3.60 7.59 -0.59
N THR A 81 2.91 7.86 0.52
CA THR A 81 2.55 9.22 0.96
C THR A 81 3.78 10.05 1.34
N ALA A 82 4.74 9.49 2.09
CA ALA A 82 6.00 10.16 2.40
C ALA A 82 6.76 10.59 1.14
N VAL A 83 6.81 9.71 0.15
CA VAL A 83 7.53 9.97 -1.10
C VAL A 83 6.89 11.10 -1.87
N GLN A 84 5.56 11.17 -1.87
CA GLN A 84 4.83 12.27 -2.49
C GLN A 84 5.11 13.61 -1.80
N ILE A 85 5.08 13.65 -0.46
CA ILE A 85 5.41 14.86 0.33
C ILE A 85 6.84 15.31 0.05
N LYS A 86 7.79 14.36 0.00
CA LYS A 86 9.19 14.63 -0.34
C LYS A 86 9.33 15.25 -1.74
N ASN A 87 8.72 14.67 -2.76
CA ASN A 87 8.80 15.18 -4.13
C ASN A 87 8.19 16.58 -4.27
N GLN A 88 7.12 16.84 -3.50
CA GLN A 88 6.48 18.16 -3.43
C GLN A 88 7.44 19.20 -2.85
N ALA A 89 8.15 18.87 -1.75
CA ALA A 89 9.17 19.72 -1.16
C ALA A 89 10.31 20.05 -2.14
N GLU A 90 10.74 19.05 -2.91
CA GLU A 90 11.83 19.19 -3.88
C GLU A 90 11.40 20.09 -5.06
N SER A 91 10.17 19.92 -5.55
CA SER A 91 9.61 20.76 -6.62
C SER A 91 9.45 22.23 -6.19
N ASP A 92 9.00 22.45 -4.96
CA ASP A 92 8.86 23.77 -4.32
C ASP A 92 10.23 24.48 -4.20
N ALA A 93 11.27 23.72 -3.87
CA ALA A 93 12.64 24.22 -3.79
C ALA A 93 13.21 24.56 -5.18
N ASP A 94 12.99 23.72 -6.19
CA ASP A 94 13.43 23.94 -7.56
C ASP A 94 12.74 25.16 -8.21
N PHE A 95 11.48 25.39 -7.87
CA PHE A 95 10.72 26.57 -8.29
C PHE A 95 11.30 27.86 -7.68
N ALA A 96 11.55 27.88 -6.36
CA ALA A 96 12.20 29.02 -5.70
C ALA A 96 13.57 29.35 -6.31
N LYS A 97 14.31 28.30 -6.71
CA LYS A 97 15.60 28.41 -7.39
C LYS A 97 15.49 29.01 -8.79
N SER A 98 14.52 28.55 -9.58
CA SER A 98 14.28 29.06 -10.95
C SER A 98 13.84 30.52 -10.95
N MET A 99 13.00 30.91 -9.99
CA MET A 99 12.61 32.31 -9.77
C MET A 99 13.81 33.20 -9.46
N GLY A 100 14.79 32.69 -8.69
CA GLY A 100 16.06 33.37 -8.46
C GLY A 100 16.90 33.57 -9.72
N SER A 101 16.82 32.66 -10.68
CA SER A 101 17.55 32.75 -11.95
C SER A 101 16.92 33.75 -12.92
N VAL A 102 15.59 33.73 -13.08
CA VAL A 102 14.84 34.70 -13.91
C VAL A 102 15.02 36.12 -13.38
N ALA A 103 14.98 36.26 -12.06
CA ALA A 103 15.25 37.51 -11.35
C ALA A 103 16.60 38.14 -11.74
N LYS A 104 17.61 37.27 -11.85
CA LYS A 104 18.98 37.66 -12.14
C LYS A 104 19.12 38.14 -13.60
N ALA A 105 18.53 37.41 -14.54
CA ALA A 105 18.56 37.75 -15.96
C ALA A 105 17.86 39.10 -16.27
N VAL A 106 16.73 39.40 -15.59
CA VAL A 106 16.01 40.69 -15.76
C VAL A 106 16.82 41.87 -15.19
N SER A 107 17.48 41.68 -14.05
CA SER A 107 18.36 42.68 -13.43
C SER A 107 19.51 43.09 -14.36
N GLU A 108 20.09 42.12 -15.07
CA GLU A 108 21.22 42.31 -15.99
C GLU A 108 20.85 43.15 -17.24
N VAL A 109 19.59 43.13 -17.68
CA VAL A 109 19.14 43.85 -18.88
C VAL A 109 18.72 45.30 -18.59
N TYR A 110 18.13 45.59 -17.42
CA TYR A 110 17.47 46.87 -17.15
C TYR A 110 18.22 47.83 -16.20
N GLY A 111 19.43 47.48 -15.76
CA GLY A 111 20.41 48.41 -15.13
C GLY A 111 20.01 49.03 -13.79
N SER A 112 18.80 48.81 -13.29
CA SER A 112 18.34 49.19 -11.96
C SER A 112 17.11 48.37 -11.58
N VAL A 113 17.32 47.08 -11.35
CA VAL A 113 16.41 46.28 -10.51
C VAL A 113 17.28 45.49 -9.56
N ASP A 114 17.60 46.13 -8.44
CA ASP A 114 18.00 45.47 -7.21
C ASP A 114 16.72 44.96 -6.56
N PHE A 115 16.21 43.84 -7.11
CA PHE A 115 15.89 42.67 -6.31
C PHE A 115 16.70 42.86 -4.99
N ALA A 116 16.18 43.26 -3.81
CA ALA A 116 15.19 42.53 -2.99
C ALA A 116 15.20 41.04 -3.34
N LYS A 117 16.42 40.61 -3.68
CA LYS A 117 16.77 39.49 -4.51
C LYS A 117 16.63 38.45 -3.54
N THR A 118 15.66 37.58 -3.81
CA THR A 118 16.08 36.23 -3.56
C THR A 118 16.37 36.05 -2.06
N GLN A 119 15.85 36.98 -1.25
CA GLN A 119 16.05 37.29 0.17
C GLN A 119 14.75 36.88 0.85
N LYS A 120 13.66 36.95 0.09
CA LYS A 120 12.42 36.19 0.25
C LYS A 120 12.38 34.83 -0.49
N ASN A 121 13.21 34.56 -1.53
CA ASN A 121 13.32 33.22 -2.19
C ASN A 121 13.86 32.12 -1.26
N PHE A 122 13.90 32.43 0.02
CA PHE A 122 15.06 32.28 0.87
C PHE A 122 14.60 32.32 2.32
N GLU A 123 13.65 33.17 2.71
CA GLU A 123 12.82 32.91 3.91
C GLU A 123 11.83 31.75 3.72
N LYS A 124 11.51 31.43 2.48
CA LYS A 124 10.30 30.67 2.15
C LYS A 124 10.57 29.22 1.79
N ALA A 125 11.62 28.95 1.01
CA ALA A 125 12.22 27.61 0.90
C ALA A 125 12.60 27.05 2.29
N MET A 126 12.80 27.94 3.26
CA MET A 126 13.16 27.65 4.65
C MET A 126 11.95 27.29 5.54
N MET A 127 10.81 28.00 5.46
CA MET A 127 9.55 27.48 6.02
C MET A 127 9.08 26.19 5.33
N GLN A 128 9.37 26.05 4.03
CA GLN A 128 8.93 24.94 3.19
C GLN A 128 9.52 23.59 3.58
N ALA A 129 10.67 23.59 4.24
CA ALA A 129 11.29 22.37 4.74
C ALA A 129 10.97 22.15 6.23
N GLU A 130 10.88 23.20 7.04
CA GLU A 130 10.57 23.10 8.48
C GLU A 130 9.17 22.57 8.77
N THR A 131 8.19 22.91 7.92
CA THR A 131 6.83 22.36 8.02
C THR A 131 6.75 20.93 7.46
N LEU A 132 7.52 20.64 6.40
CA LEU A 132 7.68 19.29 5.87
C LEU A 132 8.18 18.32 6.94
N GLN A 133 8.97 18.83 7.88
CA GLN A 133 9.57 18.10 8.99
C GLN A 133 8.61 17.83 10.14
N GLN A 134 7.83 18.81 10.63
CA GLN A 134 6.87 18.55 11.72
C GLN A 134 5.73 17.61 11.31
N GLN A 135 5.37 17.65 10.03
CA GLN A 135 4.29 16.82 9.50
C GLN A 135 4.75 15.41 9.20
N MET A 136 6.03 15.23 8.86
CA MET A 136 6.60 13.90 8.74
C MET A 136 6.78 13.25 10.14
N GLU A 137 6.96 14.05 11.20
CA GLU A 137 6.99 13.57 12.60
C GLU A 137 5.64 13.04 13.08
N ILE A 138 4.52 13.75 12.85
CA ILE A 138 3.17 13.19 13.03
C ILE A 138 2.96 11.94 12.16
N PHE A 139 3.48 11.99 10.93
CA PHE A 139 3.31 10.95 9.90
C PHE A 139 3.92 9.60 10.27
N LEU A 140 4.82 9.51 11.25
CA LEU A 140 5.35 8.22 11.70
C LEU A 140 5.04 7.89 13.17
N GLU A 141 4.78 8.87 14.02
CA GLU A 141 4.40 8.60 15.41
C GLU A 141 3.00 7.96 15.49
N MET A 142 2.09 8.30 14.56
CA MET A 142 0.85 7.54 14.32
C MET A 142 1.09 6.15 13.70
N THR A 143 2.14 5.99 12.88
CA THR A 143 2.52 4.64 12.41
C THR A 143 3.10 3.78 13.55
N GLN A 144 3.50 4.39 14.68
CA GLN A 144 4.02 3.74 15.89
C GLN A 144 2.94 3.42 16.93
N GLU A 145 1.90 4.24 17.15
CA GLU A 145 0.80 3.88 18.07
C GLU A 145 -0.10 2.76 17.48
N HIS A 146 -0.24 2.70 16.16
CA HIS A 146 -0.99 1.66 15.45
C HIS A 146 -0.24 0.34 15.22
N VAL A 147 1.04 0.28 15.59
CA VAL A 147 1.87 -0.94 15.60
C VAL A 147 2.07 -1.46 17.04
N MET A 148 1.82 -0.61 18.07
CA MET A 148 1.98 -0.90 19.51
C MET A 148 0.73 -1.42 20.26
N ALA A 149 -0.44 -1.59 19.63
CA ALA A 149 -1.42 -2.62 20.08
C ALA A 149 -0.93 -4.05 19.74
N GLY A 150 0.38 -4.22 19.67
CA GLY A 150 1.13 -5.41 19.31
C GLY A 150 1.23 -6.42 20.44
N ASP A 151 0.19 -6.54 21.27
CA ASP A 151 -0.09 -7.80 21.94
C ASP A 151 -1.17 -8.49 21.12
N VAL A 152 -0.77 -9.50 20.35
CA VAL A 152 -1.70 -10.41 19.65
C VAL A 152 -2.43 -11.32 20.65
N GLU A 153 -2.58 -10.87 21.91
CA GLU A 153 -3.27 -11.53 23.00
C GLU A 153 -4.40 -10.67 23.63
N GLY A 154 -4.59 -9.40 23.22
CA GLY A 154 -5.70 -8.56 23.68
C GLY A 154 -6.83 -8.44 22.65
N GLU A 155 -8.09 -8.56 23.07
CA GLU A 155 -9.33 -8.73 22.30
C GLU A 155 -9.69 -7.69 21.21
N ASP A 156 -8.88 -6.65 20.96
CA ASP A 156 -9.16 -5.63 19.94
C ASP A 156 -8.50 -5.96 18.59
N GLN A 157 -8.87 -7.13 18.06
CA GLN A 157 -8.24 -7.70 16.87
C GLN A 157 -8.62 -6.89 15.63
N VAL A 158 -7.60 -6.43 14.89
CA VAL A 158 -7.67 -5.76 13.57
C VAL A 158 -8.55 -6.52 12.56
N VAL A 159 -8.86 -7.79 12.82
CA VAL A 159 -9.78 -8.66 12.09
C VAL A 159 -10.68 -9.36 13.11
N THR A 160 -12.00 -9.31 12.96
CA THR A 160 -12.93 -9.98 13.90
C THR A 160 -13.20 -11.43 13.50
N ASP A 161 -13.68 -12.27 14.43
CA ASP A 161 -14.04 -13.66 14.10
C ASP A 161 -15.20 -13.73 13.09
N ALA A 162 -16.17 -12.81 13.20
CA ALA A 162 -17.27 -12.70 12.25
C ALA A 162 -16.82 -12.27 10.83
N GLU A 163 -15.72 -11.53 10.71
CA GLU A 163 -15.10 -11.27 9.41
C GLU A 163 -14.47 -12.53 8.83
N ILE A 164 -13.79 -13.33 9.66
CA ILE A 164 -13.21 -14.59 9.22
C ILE A 164 -14.28 -15.58 8.78
N ASP A 165 -15.38 -15.67 9.50
CA ASP A 165 -16.49 -16.56 9.14
C ASP A 165 -17.15 -16.13 7.81
N ARG A 166 -17.37 -14.83 7.60
CA ARG A 166 -17.82 -14.31 6.30
C ARG A 166 -16.85 -14.62 5.16
N MET A 167 -15.54 -14.44 5.37
CA MET A 167 -14.55 -14.79 4.35
C MET A 167 -14.60 -16.28 3.97
N LEU A 168 -14.87 -17.15 4.93
CA LEU A 168 -15.02 -18.58 4.68
C LEU A 168 -16.33 -18.90 3.95
N ASP A 169 -17.43 -18.29 4.36
CA ASP A 169 -18.76 -18.51 3.77
C ASP A 169 -18.88 -17.92 2.36
N GLU A 170 -18.32 -16.74 2.12
CA GLU A 170 -18.22 -16.15 0.78
C GLU A 170 -17.48 -17.06 -0.19
N GLU A 171 -16.39 -17.71 0.25
CA GLU A 171 -15.67 -18.66 -0.58
C GLU A 171 -16.41 -19.99 -0.73
N VAL A 172 -17.32 -20.36 0.18
CA VAL A 172 -18.26 -21.47 -0.02
C VAL A 172 -19.25 -21.10 -1.12
N VAL A 173 -19.89 -19.92 -1.02
CA VAL A 173 -20.84 -19.43 -2.03
C VAL A 173 -20.19 -19.20 -3.38
N ARG A 174 -18.93 -18.75 -3.45
CA ARG A 174 -18.20 -18.55 -4.70
C ARG A 174 -17.87 -19.88 -5.38
N GLU A 175 -17.52 -20.91 -4.59
CA GLU A 175 -17.29 -22.26 -5.11
C GLU A 175 -18.61 -22.91 -5.55
N GLU A 176 -19.66 -22.80 -4.72
CA GLU A 176 -21.00 -23.33 -5.01
C GLU A 176 -21.67 -22.65 -6.20
N GLY A 177 -21.57 -21.32 -6.30
CA GLY A 177 -22.03 -20.52 -7.43
C GLY A 177 -21.26 -20.83 -8.72
N GLY A 178 -19.94 -21.03 -8.63
CA GLY A 178 -19.12 -21.45 -9.76
C GLY A 178 -19.38 -22.90 -10.21
N THR A 179 -19.83 -23.78 -9.31
CA THR A 179 -20.33 -25.12 -9.69
C THR A 179 -21.75 -25.08 -10.24
N LEU A 180 -22.64 -24.27 -9.66
CA LEU A 180 -24.01 -24.04 -10.12
C LEU A 180 -24.03 -23.44 -11.53
N ASP A 181 -23.19 -22.43 -11.81
CA ASP A 181 -23.09 -21.84 -13.14
C ASP A 181 -22.67 -22.87 -14.19
N LYS A 182 -21.72 -23.76 -13.86
CA LYS A 182 -21.31 -24.85 -14.77
C LYS A 182 -22.39 -25.90 -14.97
N GLU A 183 -23.18 -26.20 -13.94
CA GLU A 183 -24.30 -27.13 -14.03
C GLU A 183 -25.48 -26.54 -14.82
N ILE A 184 -25.75 -25.25 -14.66
CA ILE A 184 -26.76 -24.50 -15.42
C ILE A 184 -26.33 -24.40 -16.89
N GLU A 185 -25.07 -24.07 -17.16
CA GLU A 185 -24.55 -23.97 -18.52
C GLU A 185 -24.60 -25.33 -19.25
N LYS A 186 -24.35 -26.42 -18.52
CA LYS A 186 -24.53 -27.78 -19.02
C LYS A 186 -26.00 -28.12 -19.27
N GLY A 187 -26.89 -27.83 -18.33
CA GLY A 187 -28.33 -28.08 -18.47
C GLY A 187 -28.98 -27.28 -19.60
N LEU A 188 -28.56 -26.02 -19.79
CA LEU A 188 -29.01 -25.19 -20.92
C LEU A 188 -28.55 -25.77 -22.26
N LYS A 189 -27.33 -26.30 -22.32
CA LYS A 189 -26.80 -26.94 -23.51
C LYS A 189 -27.54 -28.25 -23.83
N ASP A 190 -27.84 -29.05 -22.81
CA ASP A 190 -28.60 -30.29 -22.97
C ASP A 190 -30.03 -30.00 -23.48
N ILE A 191 -30.70 -28.95 -22.98
CA ILE A 191 -32.02 -28.51 -23.46
C ILE A 191 -31.96 -27.98 -24.90
N GLN A 192 -30.90 -27.23 -25.24
CA GLN A 192 -30.70 -26.73 -26.59
C GLN A 192 -30.49 -27.88 -27.59
N ASP A 193 -29.69 -28.88 -27.22
CA ASP A 193 -29.45 -30.09 -28.02
C ASP A 193 -30.70 -30.98 -28.15
N GLU A 194 -31.67 -30.85 -27.25
CA GLU A 194 -32.96 -31.55 -27.28
C GLU A 194 -33.97 -30.81 -28.18
N LEU A 195 -34.03 -29.47 -28.09
CA LEU A 195 -34.85 -28.63 -28.96
C LEU A 195 -34.41 -28.67 -30.43
N ASP A 196 -33.10 -28.77 -30.68
CA ASP A 196 -32.55 -28.91 -32.04
C ASP A 196 -32.73 -30.33 -32.60
N ARG A 197 -33.04 -31.33 -31.75
CA ARG A 197 -33.39 -32.70 -32.16
C ARG A 197 -34.88 -32.89 -32.46
N GLU A 198 -35.74 -32.01 -31.93
CA GLU A 198 -37.20 -32.03 -32.17
C GLU A 198 -37.64 -31.15 -33.36
N ARG A 199 -36.69 -30.54 -34.09
CA ARG A 199 -36.92 -29.83 -35.37
C ARG A 199 -36.50 -30.67 -36.57
#